data_AF-A0A3B8YME5-F1
#
_entry.id   AF-A0A3B8YME5-F1
#
_cell.length_a   1.000
_cell.length_b   1.000
_cell.length_c   1.000
_cell.angle_alpha   90.00
_cell.angle_beta   90.00
_cell.angle_gamma   90.00
#
_symmetry.space_group_name_H-M   'P 1'
#
loop_
_entity.id
_entity.type
_entity.pdbx_description
1 polymer ?
#
loop_
_entity_poly.entity_id
_entity_poly.type
_entity_poly.pdbx_seq_one_letter_code
_entity_poly.pdbx_strand_id
1 'polypeptide(L)'
;LRLAYGQLKGYAPRDAVYYEPQTTVEGIMEKEDPGNWEFVVPEKLKELYNKGDYGRYALPGGKMPVAFMASTHTTGGNSGSPVMNAGGELIGINFDRNWEGVGGDIQYLPDYQRSIIVDIRYVLFIIDKFAGATHLIEEMDIQ
;
A
#
# COMPACT_ATOMS: atom_id res chain seq x y z
N LEU A 1 3.57 23.24 -4.21
CA LEU A 1 3.94 22.35 -3.08
C LEU A 1 2.92 22.52 -1.96
N ARG A 2 2.40 21.42 -1.41
CA ARG A 2 1.43 21.38 -0.30
C ARG A 2 1.75 20.19 0.61
N LEU A 3 1.29 20.25 1.86
CA LEU A 3 1.37 19.17 2.83
C LEU A 3 -0.04 18.88 3.36
N ALA A 4 -0.39 17.60 3.45
CA ALA A 4 -1.58 17.11 4.12
C ALA A 4 -1.16 16.07 5.15
N TYR A 5 -1.85 16.03 6.29
CA TYR A 5 -1.59 15.08 7.36
C TYR A 5 -2.89 14.39 7.78
N GLY A 6 -2.74 13.25 8.43
CA GLY A 6 -3.85 12.40 8.83
C GLY A 6 -3.35 11.19 9.59
N GLN A 7 -4.19 10.17 9.68
CA GLN A 7 -3.88 8.93 10.38
C GLN A 7 -4.17 7.74 9.48
N LEU A 8 -3.44 6.65 9.67
CA LEU A 8 -3.75 5.35 9.07
C LEU A 8 -5.10 4.89 9.63
N LYS A 9 -6.12 4.79 8.77
CA LYS A 9 -7.51 4.61 9.21
C LYS A 9 -8.36 3.95 8.13
N GLY A 10 -9.07 2.90 8.53
CA GLY A 10 -10.09 2.24 7.70
C GLY A 10 -11.34 3.09 7.52
N TYR A 11 -12.39 2.53 6.94
CA TYR A 11 -13.69 3.20 6.83
C TYR A 11 -14.84 2.23 6.58
N ALA A 12 -16.06 2.68 6.85
CA ALA A 12 -17.28 1.95 6.52
C ALA A 12 -17.88 2.51 5.21
N PRO A 13 -17.70 1.82 4.07
CA PRO A 13 -18.22 2.30 2.78
C PRO A 13 -19.75 2.25 2.70
N ARG A 14 -20.37 1.30 3.40
CA ARG A 14 -21.80 1.01 3.40
C ARG A 14 -22.19 0.18 4.62
N ASP A 15 -23.48 -0.04 4.78
CA ASP A 15 -24.04 -0.85 5.88
C ASP A 15 -23.38 -2.23 5.99
N ALA A 16 -23.12 -2.65 7.23
CA ALA A 16 -22.48 -3.91 7.62
C ALA A 16 -21.11 -4.23 6.97
N VAL A 17 -20.41 -3.24 6.39
CA VAL A 17 -19.09 -3.43 5.79
C VAL A 17 -18.09 -2.46 6.43
N TYR A 18 -16.94 -2.99 6.83
CA TYR A 18 -15.79 -2.20 7.26
C TYR A 18 -14.55 -2.62 6.47
N TYR A 19 -13.87 -1.63 5.89
CA TYR A 19 -12.59 -1.82 5.22
C TYR A 19 -11.45 -1.47 6.16
N GLU A 20 -10.63 -2.46 6.45
CA GLU A 20 -9.43 -2.33 7.26
C GLU A 20 -8.37 -1.48 6.53
N PRO A 21 -7.51 -0.77 7.28
CA PRO A 21 -6.58 0.17 6.66
C PRO A 21 -5.39 -0.46 5.96
N GLN A 22 -5.15 -1.76 6.09
CA GLN A 22 -3.94 -2.44 5.60
C GLN A 22 -4.33 -3.67 4.77
N THR A 23 -3.77 -3.78 3.57
CA THR A 23 -3.88 -4.96 2.70
C THR A 23 -2.60 -5.79 2.74
N THR A 24 -2.70 -7.06 2.30
CA THR A 24 -1.59 -8.01 2.30
C THR A 24 -1.51 -8.77 0.99
N VAL A 25 -0.40 -9.50 0.76
CA VAL A 25 -0.19 -10.32 -0.45
C VAL A 25 -1.24 -11.44 -0.55
N GLU A 26 -1.82 -11.89 0.56
CA GLU A 26 -2.95 -12.84 0.55
C GLU A 26 -4.09 -12.34 -0.33
N GLY A 27 -4.42 -11.05 -0.26
CA GLY A 27 -5.45 -10.44 -1.12
C GLY A 27 -5.06 -10.33 -2.60
N ILE A 28 -3.78 -10.45 -2.95
CA ILE A 28 -3.33 -10.61 -4.35
C ILE A 28 -3.64 -12.04 -4.81
N MET A 29 -3.36 -13.03 -3.97
CA MET A 29 -3.60 -14.45 -4.26
C MET A 29 -5.10 -14.76 -4.35
N GLU A 30 -5.91 -14.17 -3.46
CA GLU A 30 -7.38 -14.26 -3.52
C GLU A 30 -7.97 -13.71 -4.83
N LYS A 31 -7.26 -12.77 -5.47
CA LYS A 31 -7.69 -12.15 -6.73
C LYS A 31 -7.13 -12.83 -7.97
N GLU A 32 -6.19 -13.78 -7.85
CA GLU A 32 -5.55 -14.40 -9.00
C GLU A 32 -6.58 -15.01 -9.96
N ASP A 33 -6.53 -14.60 -11.23
CA ASP A 33 -7.30 -15.21 -12.30
C ASP A 33 -6.45 -15.24 -13.58
N PRO A 34 -5.88 -16.40 -13.97
CA PRO A 34 -5.08 -16.53 -15.20
C PRO A 34 -5.87 -16.26 -16.49
N GLY A 35 -7.20 -16.34 -16.44
CA GLY A 35 -8.09 -16.02 -17.57
C GLY A 35 -8.36 -14.52 -17.71
N ASN A 36 -8.04 -13.72 -16.70
CA ASN A 36 -8.24 -12.28 -16.68
C ASN A 36 -6.90 -11.54 -16.64
N TRP A 37 -6.57 -10.82 -17.73
CA TRP A 37 -5.30 -10.11 -17.89
C TRP A 37 -5.01 -9.09 -16.78
N GLU A 38 -6.04 -8.55 -16.12
CA GLU A 38 -5.90 -7.61 -15.00
C GLU A 38 -5.40 -8.28 -13.72
N PHE A 39 -5.64 -9.58 -13.56
CA PHE A 39 -5.39 -10.35 -12.34
C PHE A 39 -4.43 -11.52 -12.52
N VAL A 40 -3.60 -11.49 -13.56
CA VAL A 40 -2.50 -12.43 -13.71
C VAL A 40 -1.43 -12.14 -12.66
N VAL A 41 -1.13 -13.13 -11.82
CA VAL A 41 -0.09 -13.02 -10.79
C VAL A 41 1.21 -13.68 -11.29
N PRO A 42 2.37 -12.97 -11.26
CA PRO A 42 3.65 -13.55 -11.66
C PRO A 42 4.04 -14.78 -10.83
N GLU A 43 4.53 -15.83 -11.48
CA GLU A 43 4.87 -17.10 -10.81
C GLU A 43 5.86 -16.92 -9.66
N LYS A 44 6.89 -16.08 -9.85
CA LYS A 44 7.86 -15.77 -8.80
C LYS A 44 7.23 -15.16 -7.55
N LEU A 45 6.18 -14.34 -7.69
CA LEU A 45 5.48 -13.76 -6.55
C LEU A 45 4.69 -14.84 -5.79
N LYS A 46 4.09 -15.79 -6.51
CA LYS A 46 3.40 -16.94 -5.91
C LYS A 46 4.37 -17.87 -5.18
N GLU A 47 5.54 -18.13 -5.75
CA GLU A 47 6.58 -18.89 -5.06
C GLU A 47 7.02 -18.25 -3.75
N LEU A 48 7.28 -16.93 -3.75
CA LEU A 48 7.64 -16.18 -2.54
C LEU A 48 6.52 -16.24 -1.50
N TYR A 49 5.27 -16.10 -1.95
CA TYR A 49 4.09 -16.22 -1.09
C TYR A 49 3.99 -17.62 -0.45
N ASN A 50 4.05 -18.68 -1.25
CA ASN A 50 3.93 -20.07 -0.79
C ASN A 50 5.06 -20.47 0.16
N LYS A 51 6.27 -19.93 -0.03
CA LYS A 51 7.41 -20.14 0.86
C LYS A 51 7.38 -19.28 2.12
N GLY A 52 6.53 -18.24 2.16
CA GLY A 52 6.56 -17.21 3.20
C GLY A 52 7.90 -16.46 3.26
N ASP A 53 8.63 -16.36 2.15
CA ASP A 53 9.97 -15.75 2.10
C ASP A 53 9.87 -14.21 2.01
N TYR A 54 9.37 -13.61 3.08
CA TYR A 54 9.20 -12.15 3.19
C TYR A 54 10.36 -11.44 3.89
N GLY A 55 11.29 -12.21 4.49
CA GLY A 55 12.42 -11.66 5.24
C GLY A 55 11.99 -10.64 6.30
N ARG A 56 12.67 -9.49 6.35
CA ARG A 56 12.41 -8.41 7.32
C ARG A 56 11.19 -7.53 7.00
N TYR A 57 10.52 -7.76 5.87
CA TYR A 57 9.47 -6.87 5.36
C TYR A 57 8.06 -7.22 5.85
N ALA A 58 7.89 -8.39 6.47
CA ALA A 58 6.61 -8.83 6.99
C ALA A 58 6.12 -7.97 8.18
N LEU A 59 4.80 -7.88 8.34
CA LEU A 59 4.16 -7.36 9.53
C LEU A 59 4.45 -8.26 10.75
N PRO A 60 4.33 -7.73 11.99
CA PRO A 60 4.14 -8.56 13.17
C PRO A 60 2.97 -9.53 12.93
N GLY A 61 3.24 -10.83 12.94
CA GLY A 61 2.28 -11.87 12.54
C GLY A 61 2.59 -12.55 11.20
N GLY A 62 3.68 -12.17 10.52
CA GLY A 62 4.23 -12.90 9.38
C GLY A 62 3.52 -12.64 8.04
N LYS A 63 2.53 -11.75 8.00
CA LYS A 63 1.86 -11.37 6.75
C LYS A 63 2.65 -10.32 5.99
N MET A 64 2.77 -10.45 4.67
CA MET A 64 3.43 -9.45 3.83
C MET A 64 2.47 -8.29 3.51
N PRO A 65 2.72 -7.05 3.99
CA PRO A 65 1.90 -5.90 3.66
C PRO A 65 2.01 -5.54 2.17
N VAL A 66 0.97 -4.93 1.60
CA VAL A 66 0.98 -4.44 0.20
C VAL A 66 0.70 -2.95 0.14
N ALA A 67 -0.48 -2.54 0.58
CA ALA A 67 -0.89 -1.14 0.59
C ALA A 67 -1.62 -0.82 1.89
N PHE A 68 -1.71 0.46 2.20
CA PHE A 68 -2.52 0.96 3.30
C PHE A 68 -3.26 2.23 2.91
N MET A 69 -4.19 2.64 3.77
CA MET A 69 -4.94 3.87 3.59
C MET A 69 -4.86 4.82 4.77
N ALA A 70 -4.91 6.12 4.46
CA ALA A 70 -4.84 7.20 5.43
C ALA A 70 -5.91 8.27 5.16
N SER A 71 -6.31 8.99 6.21
CA SER A 71 -7.30 10.08 6.14
C SER A 71 -6.77 11.38 5.50
N THR A 72 -5.59 11.35 4.87
CA THR A 72 -4.99 12.51 4.20
C THR A 72 -5.83 13.00 3.02
N HIS A 73 -5.75 14.29 2.73
CA HIS A 73 -6.44 14.92 1.60
C HIS A 73 -5.51 14.98 0.38
N THR A 74 -5.64 14.01 -0.52
CA THR A 74 -4.91 13.96 -1.80
C THR A 74 -5.86 14.07 -3.00
N THR A 75 -5.32 14.44 -4.16
CA THR A 75 -6.00 14.51 -5.47
C THR A 75 -5.01 14.19 -6.61
N GLY A 76 -5.44 14.34 -7.87
CA GLY A 76 -4.57 14.24 -9.04
C GLY A 76 -3.35 15.16 -8.93
N GLY A 77 -2.17 14.61 -9.23
CA GLY A 77 -0.88 15.27 -9.01
C GLY A 77 -0.20 14.90 -7.68
N ASN A 78 -0.87 14.17 -6.78
CA ASN A 78 -0.23 13.60 -5.59
C ASN A 78 0.35 12.19 -5.80
N SER A 79 0.17 11.55 -6.95
CA SER A 79 0.82 10.26 -7.24
C SER A 79 2.34 10.39 -7.14
N GLY A 80 2.98 9.48 -6.40
CA GLY A 80 4.40 9.55 -6.06
C GLY A 80 4.74 10.40 -4.83
N SER A 81 3.75 11.00 -4.14
CA SER A 81 4.03 11.79 -2.93
C SER A 81 4.59 10.89 -1.81
N PRO A 82 5.66 11.31 -1.12
CA PRO A 82 6.19 10.56 0.03
C PRO A 82 5.22 10.64 1.19
N VAL A 83 4.92 9.49 1.80
CA VAL A 83 4.15 9.40 3.04
C VAL A 83 5.12 9.12 4.17
N MET A 84 5.14 10.02 5.16
CA MET A 84 6.11 9.98 6.26
C MET A 84 5.43 9.65 7.59
N ASN A 85 6.17 9.00 8.49
CA ASN A 85 5.73 8.82 9.87
C ASN A 85 5.98 10.09 10.72
N ALA A 86 5.69 10.02 12.02
CA ALA A 86 5.89 11.15 12.94
C ALA A 86 7.36 11.59 13.11
N GLY A 87 8.31 10.71 12.79
CA GLY A 87 9.75 11.01 12.77
C GLY A 87 10.25 11.58 11.43
N GLY A 88 9.40 11.69 10.41
CA GLY A 88 9.79 12.15 9.08
C GLY A 88 10.40 11.06 8.19
N GLU A 89 10.32 9.79 8.59
CA GLU A 89 10.85 8.67 7.82
C GLU A 89 9.79 8.18 6.81
N LEU A 90 10.24 7.75 5.62
CA LEU A 90 9.35 7.27 4.56
C LEU A 90 8.71 5.93 4.95
N ILE A 91 7.38 5.88 4.95
CA ILE A 91 6.60 4.66 5.25
C ILE A 91 5.73 4.19 4.08
N GLY A 92 5.57 5.02 3.05
CA GLY A 92 4.82 4.63 1.87
C GLY A 92 4.84 5.68 0.77
N ILE A 93 4.27 5.34 -0.37
CA ILE A 93 4.18 6.23 -1.54
C ILE A 93 2.71 6.32 -1.94
N ASN A 94 2.15 7.53 -1.93
CA ASN A 94 0.77 7.74 -2.35
C ASN A 94 0.63 7.47 -3.84
N PHE A 95 -0.38 6.70 -4.26
CA PHE A 95 -0.61 6.45 -5.68
C PHE A 95 -2.05 6.74 -6.13
N ASP A 96 -3.03 6.66 -5.24
CA ASP A 96 -4.45 6.82 -5.61
C ASP A 96 -5.33 7.31 -4.44
N ARG A 97 -6.64 7.32 -4.66
CA ARG A 97 -7.70 7.65 -3.72
C ARG A 97 -8.86 6.67 -3.86
N ASN A 98 -9.55 6.37 -2.76
CA ASN A 98 -10.70 5.47 -2.82
C ASN A 98 -11.87 6.06 -3.60
N TRP A 99 -12.81 5.18 -3.97
CA TRP A 99 -13.99 5.54 -4.76
C TRP A 99 -14.80 6.70 -4.18
N GLU A 100 -15.15 6.62 -2.89
CA GLU A 100 -15.91 7.67 -2.20
C GLU A 100 -15.10 8.97 -2.02
N GLY A 101 -13.77 8.88 -2.09
CA GLY A 101 -12.87 10.02 -2.00
C GLY A 101 -12.80 10.88 -3.27
N VAL A 102 -13.35 10.43 -4.41
CA VAL A 102 -13.34 11.21 -5.67
C VAL A 102 -14.02 12.58 -5.50
N GLY A 103 -15.07 12.67 -4.68
CA GLY A 103 -15.73 13.94 -4.36
C GLY A 103 -14.88 14.92 -3.54
N GLY A 104 -13.73 14.46 -3.03
CA GLY A 104 -12.78 15.23 -2.22
C GLY A 104 -12.17 16.44 -2.92
N ASP A 105 -12.30 16.53 -4.26
CA ASP A 105 -11.88 17.71 -5.03
C ASP A 105 -12.83 18.90 -4.85
N ILE A 106 -14.08 18.61 -4.47
CA ILE A 106 -15.11 19.60 -4.17
C ILE A 106 -15.17 19.82 -2.65
N GLN A 107 -15.30 18.72 -1.89
CA GLN A 107 -15.40 18.78 -0.44
C GLN A 107 -14.84 17.53 0.20
N TYR A 108 -13.95 17.72 1.17
CA TYR A 108 -13.40 16.65 1.98
C TYR A 108 -14.47 16.03 2.88
N LEU A 109 -14.56 14.70 2.88
CA LEU A 109 -15.49 13.92 3.71
C LEU A 109 -14.68 13.02 4.66
N PRO A 110 -14.55 13.37 5.97
CA PRO A 110 -13.63 12.68 6.89
C PRO A 110 -13.94 11.20 7.08
N ASP A 111 -15.21 10.81 6.99
CA ASP A 111 -15.62 9.42 7.20
C ASP A 111 -15.35 8.54 5.98
N TYR A 112 -15.24 9.13 4.80
CA TYR A 112 -15.17 8.39 3.52
C TYR A 112 -13.84 8.54 2.78
N GLN A 113 -13.24 9.73 2.76
CA GLN A 113 -12.11 10.01 1.91
C GLN A 113 -10.82 9.39 2.47
N ARG A 114 -10.14 8.61 1.63
CA ARG A 114 -8.88 7.93 1.96
C ARG A 114 -7.89 8.01 0.81
N SER A 115 -6.67 8.42 1.12
CA SER A 115 -5.52 8.22 0.24
C SER A 115 -5.15 6.74 0.22
N ILE A 116 -4.83 6.20 -0.96
CA ILE A 116 -4.34 4.83 -1.13
C ILE A 116 -2.83 4.89 -1.40
N ILE A 117 -2.09 4.16 -0.56
CA ILE A 117 -0.65 4.30 -0.40
C ILE A 117 -0.02 2.92 -0.48
N VAL A 118 1.02 2.74 -1.29
CA VAL A 118 1.77 1.49 -1.30
C VAL A 118 2.69 1.47 -0.08
N ASP A 119 2.70 0.35 0.64
CA ASP A 119 3.55 0.18 1.82
C ASP A 119 5.02 0.12 1.39
N ILE A 120 5.89 0.90 2.03
CA ILE A 120 7.31 0.94 1.63
C ILE A 120 7.96 -0.44 1.77
N ARG A 121 7.49 -1.27 2.71
CA ARG A 121 7.99 -2.63 2.88
C ARG A 121 7.65 -3.52 1.70
N TYR A 122 6.51 -3.31 1.03
CA TYR A 122 6.16 -4.03 -0.19
C TYR A 122 7.08 -3.63 -1.34
N VAL A 123 7.38 -2.33 -1.48
CA VAL A 123 8.33 -1.83 -2.48
C VAL A 123 9.71 -2.47 -2.27
N LEU A 124 10.23 -2.45 -1.04
CA LEU A 124 11.53 -3.05 -0.71
C LEU A 124 11.53 -4.57 -0.89
N PHE A 125 10.43 -5.26 -0.53
CA PHE A 125 10.26 -6.69 -0.78
C PHE A 125 10.33 -7.02 -2.28
N ILE A 126 9.69 -6.23 -3.14
CA ILE A 126 9.74 -6.43 -4.57
C ILE A 126 11.17 -6.19 -5.11
N ILE A 127 11.86 -5.15 -4.66
CA ILE A 127 13.25 -4.87 -5.06
C ILE A 127 14.19 -6.01 -4.65
N ASP A 128 14.08 -6.45 -3.41
CA ASP A 128 14.97 -7.47 -2.82
C ASP A 128 14.59 -8.88 -3.29
N LYS A 129 13.44 -9.40 -2.85
CA LYS A 129 13.06 -10.81 -3.02
C LYS A 129 12.57 -11.12 -4.43
N PHE A 130 11.78 -10.23 -5.02
CA PHE A 130 11.23 -10.45 -6.35
C PHE A 130 12.23 -10.10 -7.46
N ALA A 131 12.95 -8.98 -7.38
CA ALA A 131 13.87 -8.56 -8.43
C ALA A 131 15.33 -9.00 -8.19
N GLY A 132 15.74 -9.26 -6.94
CA GLY A 132 17.14 -9.57 -6.63
C GLY A 132 18.07 -8.36 -6.78
N ALA A 133 17.54 -7.14 -6.76
CA ALA A 133 18.27 -5.91 -7.00
C ALA A 133 18.88 -5.35 -5.70
N THR A 134 19.73 -6.14 -5.05
CA THR A 134 20.26 -5.83 -3.70
C THR A 134 21.06 -4.52 -3.62
N HIS A 135 21.71 -4.12 -4.71
CA HIS A 135 22.42 -2.84 -4.81
C HIS A 135 21.53 -1.62 -4.47
N LEU A 136 20.23 -1.67 -4.80
CA LEU A 136 19.28 -0.60 -4.44
C LEU A 136 18.93 -0.61 -2.95
N ILE A 137 18.92 -1.80 -2.33
CA ILE A 137 18.71 -1.93 -0.88
C ILE A 137 19.94 -1.41 -0.11
N GLU A 138 21.14 -1.69 -0.62
CA GLU A 138 22.41 -1.25 -0.06
C GLU A 138 22.64 0.26 -0.20
N GLU A 139 22.06 0.89 -1.23
CA GLU A 139 22.12 2.34 -1.42
C GLU A 139 21.31 3.13 -0.38
N MET A 140 20.24 2.53 0.17
CA MET A 140 19.31 3.19 1.08
C MET A 140 19.73 3.03 2.55
N ASP A 141 19.57 4.09 3.35
CA ASP A 141 19.64 4.01 4.81
C ASP A 141 18.28 3.54 5.35
N ILE A 142 18.22 2.28 5.78
CA ILE A 142 16.99 1.61 6.24
C ILE A 142 17.14 1.30 7.73
N GLN A 143 16.29 1.93 8.54
CA GLN A 143 16.21 1.76 10.00
C GLN A 143 15.49 0.47 10.38
#